data_AF-A0A9D6YYR5-F1
#
_entry.id   AF-A0A9D6YYR5-F1
#
_cell.length_a   1.000
_cell.length_b   1.000
_cell.length_c   1.000
_cell.angle_alpha   90.00
_cell.angle_beta   90.00
_cell.angle_gamma   90.00
#
_symmetry.space_group_name_H-M   'P 1'
#
loop_
_entity.id
_entity.type
_entity.pdbx_description
1 polymer ?
#
loop_
_entity_poly.entity_id
_entity_poly.type
_entity_poly.pdbx_seq_one_letter_code
_entity_poly.pdbx_strand_id
1 'polypeptide(L)'
;WKVTSRLTFNLGLRYEYETGLAESGDRLTYFDPSFKSPLQGVDARGAILFAGGSNPRSIRQTPVANFGPRLGFAYRVADKTTIRGGYGVFFIPIGVEPTLGTTPFNFTVNADVVSSEGKPLTSLSNPFPAGLPLTARRVTDGSYLLGTDPAAALIAPNTVVRDNPVSYMQQWNFAAGRQVGRSQVIDLTYFGSHGVHLPIPNMTLNQIDPRYLANGGAWLNERVPNPCYPQIKTGLLSLATVPRMQLLKPFPQFAAVSTANAYGSTLTLFRPAVGDSVYHAATLRYEKRFDRGLSVQAHYTWSKLIDTGGGTNGNAFNDPSALRDIYNTRLERSLGTFDVANRLIVTYAYELPFGRGKALAKDSGRLLDAVIGGWTVFGFHTLESGRPVVVGGPDLSRVAGSSPSRVSVVYGQDPRLPYDTAVSNARDWNPVCNCTRPWFNPAAFSVTPEFQIPNGPRTLPGLRQDWTRNWDLSLDKRLKLAERLNLTLQGRFFNILNQVYFAGPSVTTVNSANFGSTTGVNSAPRRIELGSRLAW
;
A
#
# COMPACT_ATOMS: atom_id res chain seq x y z
N TRP A 1 -19.91 -20.96 23.97
CA TRP A 1 -20.61 -22.19 24.41
C TRP A 1 -19.59 -23.31 24.60
N LYS A 2 -19.62 -24.04 25.73
CA LYS A 2 -18.76 -25.22 25.96
C LYS A 2 -19.56 -26.47 25.57
N VAL A 3 -19.17 -27.15 24.50
CA VAL A 3 -19.84 -28.37 24.04
C VAL A 3 -19.45 -29.56 24.90
N THR A 4 -18.16 -29.60 25.26
CA THR A 4 -17.57 -30.61 26.13
C THR A 4 -16.55 -29.94 27.06
N SER A 5 -15.97 -30.70 27.99
CA SER A 5 -14.85 -30.24 28.82
C SER A 5 -13.55 -29.95 28.04
N ARG A 6 -13.54 -30.25 26.73
CA ARG A 6 -12.39 -30.06 25.83
C ARG A 6 -12.70 -29.17 24.63
N LEU A 7 -13.97 -29.01 24.24
CA LEU A 7 -14.37 -28.26 23.05
C LEU A 7 -15.25 -27.06 23.43
N THR A 8 -14.80 -25.87 23.01
CA THR A 8 -15.53 -24.61 23.16
C THR A 8 -15.75 -24.00 21.78
N PHE A 9 -16.97 -23.58 21.48
CA PHE A 9 -17.28 -22.71 20.34
C PHE A 9 -17.53 -21.28 20.79
N ASN A 10 -17.10 -20.34 19.95
CA ASN A 10 -17.44 -18.93 20.03
C ASN A 10 -18.20 -18.56 18.75
N LEU A 11 -19.46 -18.18 18.89
CA LEU A 11 -20.34 -17.84 17.79
C LEU A 11 -20.83 -16.41 18.04
N GLY A 12 -20.73 -15.57 17.02
CA GLY A 12 -21.20 -14.19 17.08
C GLY A 12 -21.73 -13.76 15.72
N LEU A 13 -22.73 -12.90 15.75
CA LEU A 13 -23.23 -12.19 14.58
C LEU A 13 -23.27 -10.71 14.93
N ARG A 14 -22.67 -9.88 14.07
CA ARG A 14 -22.76 -8.43 14.17
C ARG A 14 -23.52 -7.91 12.97
N TYR A 15 -24.53 -7.08 13.20
CA TYR A 15 -25.16 -6.29 12.16
C TYR A 15 -24.63 -4.86 12.25
N GLU A 16 -24.17 -4.31 11.14
CA GLU A 16 -23.68 -2.93 11.06
C GLU A 16 -24.59 -2.11 10.16
N TYR A 17 -25.09 -0.99 10.66
CA TYR A 17 -25.90 -0.06 9.88
C TYR A 17 -25.22 1.30 9.90
N GLU A 18 -24.76 1.74 8.73
CA GLU A 18 -24.06 3.00 8.55
C GLU A 18 -24.63 3.72 7.34
N THR A 19 -25.08 4.95 7.53
CA THR A 19 -25.62 5.78 6.46
C THR A 19 -24.51 6.50 5.70
N GLY A 20 -24.72 6.77 4.42
CA GLY A 20 -23.82 7.63 3.65
C GLY A 20 -23.72 9.04 4.23
N LEU A 21 -22.60 9.72 3.96
CA LEU A 21 -22.39 11.11 4.35
C LEU A 21 -23.43 12.03 3.68
N ALA A 22 -23.95 12.96 4.49
CA ALA A 22 -24.82 14.05 4.05
C ALA A 22 -24.28 15.34 4.67
N GLU A 23 -24.46 16.46 3.98
CA GLU A 23 -24.03 17.78 4.44
C GLU A 23 -25.26 18.65 4.69
N SER A 24 -25.23 19.47 5.74
CA SER A 24 -26.38 20.27 6.18
C SER A 24 -26.96 21.21 5.12
N GLY A 25 -26.11 21.74 4.23
CA GLY A 25 -26.47 22.64 3.14
C GLY A 25 -26.54 21.97 1.77
N ASP A 26 -26.57 20.64 1.69
CA ASP A 26 -26.72 19.89 0.43
C ASP A 26 -25.65 20.24 -0.63
N ARG A 27 -24.41 20.51 -0.20
CA ARG A 27 -23.29 20.91 -1.08
C ARG A 27 -22.42 19.75 -1.56
N LEU A 28 -22.75 18.52 -1.20
CA LEU A 28 -22.03 17.36 -1.70
C LEU A 28 -22.47 17.04 -3.13
N THR A 29 -21.56 16.51 -3.93
CA THR A 29 -21.86 16.05 -5.30
C THR A 29 -21.53 14.57 -5.48
N TYR A 30 -22.21 13.95 -6.42
CA TYR A 30 -21.95 12.59 -6.88
C TYR A 30 -22.15 12.53 -8.40
N PHE A 31 -21.55 11.54 -9.04
CA PHE A 31 -21.76 11.26 -10.45
C PHE A 31 -22.84 10.18 -10.61
N ASP A 32 -23.80 10.50 -11.47
CA ASP A 32 -24.82 9.57 -11.93
C ASP A 32 -24.51 9.17 -13.38
N PRO A 33 -24.03 7.94 -13.64
CA PRO A 33 -23.72 7.48 -14.99
C PRO A 33 -24.97 7.29 -15.88
N SER A 34 -26.16 7.23 -15.28
CA SER A 34 -27.40 6.92 -15.99
C SER A 34 -28.16 8.18 -16.46
N PHE A 35 -27.87 9.33 -15.83
CA PHE A 35 -28.53 10.60 -16.09
C PHE A 35 -28.35 11.03 -17.55
N LYS A 36 -29.43 11.45 -18.23
CA LYS A 36 -29.36 11.92 -19.62
C LYS A 36 -28.70 13.30 -19.66
N SER A 37 -27.66 13.46 -20.47
CA SER A 37 -26.96 14.73 -20.64
C SER A 37 -27.93 15.84 -21.10
N PRO A 38 -27.78 17.08 -20.59
CA PRO A 38 -28.60 18.22 -21.05
C PRO A 38 -28.21 18.75 -22.43
N LEU A 39 -27.15 18.21 -23.07
CA LEU A 39 -26.74 18.63 -24.41
C LEU A 39 -27.80 18.27 -25.47
N GLN A 40 -28.24 19.27 -26.21
CA GLN A 40 -29.24 19.11 -27.27
C GLN A 40 -28.67 18.33 -28.45
N GLY A 41 -29.41 17.34 -28.97
CA GLY A 41 -28.97 16.54 -30.12
C GLY A 41 -27.78 15.61 -29.87
N VAL A 42 -27.33 15.48 -28.61
CA VAL A 42 -26.26 14.55 -28.21
C VAL A 42 -26.85 13.44 -27.36
N ASP A 43 -26.83 12.20 -27.86
CA ASP A 43 -27.23 11.04 -27.07
C ASP A 43 -26.06 10.61 -26.15
N ALA A 44 -25.91 11.33 -25.04
CA ALA A 44 -24.92 11.04 -24.02
C ALA A 44 -25.57 10.91 -22.64
N ARG A 45 -24.96 10.09 -21.78
CA ARG A 45 -25.38 9.90 -20.38
C ARG A 45 -24.23 10.28 -19.45
N GLY A 46 -24.51 10.48 -18.17
CA GLY A 46 -23.54 10.91 -17.18
C GLY A 46 -23.71 12.37 -16.81
N ALA A 47 -23.93 12.64 -15.52
CA ALA A 47 -23.93 13.99 -14.96
C ALA A 47 -23.38 14.01 -13.54
N ILE A 48 -22.73 15.11 -13.17
CA ILE A 48 -22.40 15.39 -11.77
C ILE A 48 -23.62 16.11 -11.17
N LEU A 49 -24.17 15.56 -10.10
CA LEU A 49 -25.38 16.04 -9.44
C LEU A 49 -25.10 16.41 -8.00
N PHE A 50 -25.87 17.36 -7.47
CA PHE A 50 -25.87 17.69 -6.05
C PHE A 50 -26.69 16.67 -5.26
N ALA A 51 -26.18 16.24 -4.11
CA ALA A 51 -26.98 15.53 -3.11
C ALA A 51 -28.04 16.47 -2.51
N GLY A 52 -29.11 15.90 -1.97
CA GLY A 52 -30.22 16.63 -1.35
C GLY A 52 -31.12 17.38 -2.34
N GLY A 53 -32.00 18.27 -1.85
CA GLY A 53 -33.10 18.85 -2.64
C GLY A 53 -34.04 17.77 -3.23
N SER A 54 -34.19 17.72 -4.55
CA SER A 54 -34.93 16.67 -5.26
C SER A 54 -34.15 15.35 -5.43
N ASN A 55 -32.85 15.35 -5.12
CA ASN A 55 -31.98 14.19 -5.22
C ASN A 55 -31.83 13.52 -3.85
N PRO A 56 -31.33 12.27 -3.80
CA PRO A 56 -31.01 11.61 -2.54
C PRO A 56 -30.06 12.43 -1.68
N ARG A 57 -30.33 12.47 -0.36
CA ARG A 57 -29.59 13.31 0.60
C ARG A 57 -28.13 12.91 0.81
N SER A 58 -27.78 11.64 0.56
CA SER A 58 -26.43 11.12 0.71
C SER A 58 -25.77 10.77 -0.62
N ILE A 59 -24.45 10.96 -0.68
CA ILE A 59 -23.57 10.62 -1.80
C ILE A 59 -23.22 9.14 -1.92
N ARG A 60 -23.65 8.32 -0.95
CA ARG A 60 -23.54 6.87 -0.94
C ARG A 60 -24.91 6.27 -0.68
N GLN A 61 -25.23 5.17 -1.36
CA GLN A 61 -26.38 4.36 -1.02
C GLN A 61 -26.12 3.63 0.30
N THR A 62 -27.06 3.70 1.24
CA THR A 62 -26.91 3.05 2.55
C THR A 62 -26.96 1.53 2.37
N PRO A 63 -25.91 0.79 2.74
CA PRO A 63 -25.93 -0.66 2.74
C PRO A 63 -26.79 -1.19 3.88
N VAL A 64 -27.63 -2.18 3.57
CA VAL A 64 -28.56 -2.78 4.56
C VAL A 64 -28.21 -4.22 4.91
N ALA A 65 -27.25 -4.83 4.22
CA ALA A 65 -26.92 -6.26 4.30
C ALA A 65 -25.54 -6.53 4.93
N ASN A 66 -25.10 -5.68 5.87
CA ASN A 66 -23.78 -5.80 6.50
C ASN A 66 -23.83 -6.74 7.72
N PHE A 67 -23.94 -8.04 7.45
CA PHE A 67 -23.86 -9.09 8.46
C PHE A 67 -22.42 -9.60 8.58
N GLY A 68 -21.82 -9.40 9.75
CA GLY A 68 -20.47 -9.84 10.10
C GLY A 68 -20.50 -11.07 11.01
N PRO A 69 -20.64 -12.30 10.46
CA PRO A 69 -20.57 -13.52 11.26
C PRO A 69 -19.15 -13.71 11.80
N ARG A 70 -19.06 -14.32 12.99
CA ARG A 70 -17.83 -14.71 13.66
C ARG A 70 -18.00 -16.10 14.24
N LEU A 71 -17.12 -16.99 13.82
CA LEU A 71 -17.14 -18.40 14.17
C LEU A 71 -15.75 -18.73 14.70
N GLY A 72 -15.67 -19.37 15.86
CA GLY A 72 -14.40 -19.77 16.44
C GLY A 72 -14.56 -21.04 17.26
N PHE A 73 -13.48 -21.81 17.36
CA PHE A 73 -13.43 -22.98 18.19
C PHE A 73 -12.08 -23.10 18.90
N ALA A 74 -12.10 -23.75 20.06
CA ALA A 74 -10.93 -24.18 20.79
C ALA A 74 -11.14 -25.60 21.27
N TYR A 75 -10.21 -26.49 20.92
CA TYR A 75 -10.24 -27.90 21.23
C TYR A 75 -8.95 -28.32 21.95
N ARG A 76 -9.09 -28.81 23.18
CA ARG A 76 -8.00 -29.44 23.93
C ARG A 76 -7.86 -30.90 23.51
N VAL A 77 -6.99 -31.16 22.54
CA VAL A 77 -6.69 -32.51 22.02
C VAL A 77 -6.10 -33.40 23.11
N ALA A 78 -5.16 -32.84 23.88
CA ALA A 78 -4.52 -33.46 25.03
C ALA A 78 -4.22 -32.39 26.08
N ASP A 79 -3.77 -32.77 27.29
CA ASP A 79 -3.54 -31.82 28.39
C ASP A 79 -2.56 -30.69 28.06
N LYS A 80 -1.64 -30.94 27.13
CA LYS A 80 -0.61 -30.01 26.67
C LYS A 80 -0.74 -29.62 25.20
N THR A 81 -1.85 -29.95 24.54
CA THR A 81 -2.03 -29.72 23.11
C THR A 81 -3.41 -29.15 22.83
N THR A 82 -3.43 -27.99 22.18
CA THR A 82 -4.65 -27.28 21.81
C THR A 82 -4.66 -27.01 20.32
N ILE A 83 -5.84 -27.12 19.73
CA ILE A 83 -6.13 -26.64 18.38
C ILE A 83 -7.18 -25.56 18.51
N ARG A 84 -6.99 -24.46 17.81
CA ARG A 84 -7.96 -23.36 17.74
C ARG A 84 -8.08 -22.88 16.31
N GLY A 85 -9.24 -22.38 15.96
CA GLY A 85 -9.43 -21.75 14.67
C GLY A 85 -10.62 -20.82 14.71
N GLY A 86 -10.71 -19.96 13.72
CA GLY A 86 -11.84 -19.09 13.57
C GLY A 86 -11.92 -18.45 12.20
N TYR A 87 -13.10 -17.91 11.92
CA TYR A 87 -13.44 -17.14 10.73
C TYR A 87 -14.28 -15.94 11.16
N GLY A 88 -14.08 -14.79 10.53
CA GLY A 88 -14.91 -13.61 10.75
C GLY A 88 -14.94 -12.68 9.56
N VAL A 89 -16.06 -11.97 9.41
CA VAL A 89 -16.23 -10.86 8.46
C VAL A 89 -16.27 -9.54 9.22
N PHE A 90 -15.53 -8.56 8.73
CA PHE A 90 -15.36 -7.24 9.34
C PHE A 90 -15.53 -6.16 8.27
N PHE A 91 -16.49 -5.26 8.44
CA PHE A 91 -16.71 -4.15 7.51
C PHE A 91 -15.78 -2.98 7.82
N ILE A 92 -15.35 -2.27 6.78
CA ILE A 92 -14.65 -0.99 6.93
C ILE A 92 -15.72 0.10 6.98
N PRO A 93 -15.74 0.96 8.01
CA PRO A 93 -16.77 1.99 8.12
C PRO A 93 -16.68 3.01 6.98
N ILE A 94 -17.83 3.41 6.44
CA ILE A 94 -17.98 4.42 5.37
C ILE A 94 -17.42 5.78 5.84
N GLY A 95 -17.56 6.12 7.12
CA GLY A 95 -17.05 7.35 7.71
C GLY A 95 -15.52 7.47 7.76
N VAL A 96 -14.79 6.38 7.51
CA VAL A 96 -13.32 6.38 7.42
C VAL A 96 -12.84 6.66 5.97
N GLU A 97 -13.75 6.70 4.99
CA GLU A 97 -13.39 6.88 3.56
C GLU A 97 -13.01 8.30 3.13
N PRO A 98 -13.26 9.39 3.89
CA PRO A 98 -12.45 10.61 3.71
C PRO A 98 -12.21 11.50 4.95
N THR A 99 -10.95 11.87 5.18
CA THR A 99 -10.53 13.11 5.88
C THR A 99 -10.74 14.33 4.97
N LEU A 100 -10.80 15.54 5.56
CA LEU A 100 -11.22 16.83 4.98
C LEU A 100 -10.75 17.19 3.54
N GLY A 101 -9.68 16.58 2.99
CA GLY A 101 -9.23 16.79 1.61
C GLY A 101 -9.93 15.92 0.54
N THR A 102 -10.83 15.02 0.96
CA THR A 102 -11.39 13.97 0.09
C THR A 102 -12.92 13.88 0.11
N THR A 103 -13.57 14.71 0.90
CA THR A 103 -15.03 14.87 0.88
C THR A 103 -15.44 15.49 -0.46
N PRO A 104 -16.44 14.94 -1.17
CA PRO A 104 -16.87 15.44 -2.47
C PRO A 104 -17.79 16.65 -2.29
N PHE A 105 -17.25 17.72 -1.73
CA PHE A 105 -17.85 19.03 -1.86
C PHE A 105 -17.90 19.40 -3.33
N ASN A 106 -18.97 20.10 -3.69
CA ASN A 106 -19.17 20.65 -5.02
C ASN A 106 -17.92 21.36 -5.57
N PHE A 107 -17.20 22.10 -4.73
CA PHE A 107 -15.91 22.67 -5.11
C PHE A 107 -14.94 22.70 -3.94
N THR A 108 -13.66 22.58 -4.28
CA THR A 108 -12.52 22.87 -3.41
C THR A 108 -11.69 23.93 -4.12
N VAL A 109 -11.42 25.06 -3.45
CA VAL A 109 -10.52 26.10 -3.98
C VAL A 109 -9.16 25.92 -3.32
N ASN A 110 -8.14 25.70 -4.14
CA ASN A 110 -6.75 25.66 -3.68
C ASN A 110 -6.08 26.99 -4.03
N ALA A 111 -5.20 27.47 -3.14
CA ALA A 111 -4.34 28.63 -3.40
C ALA A 111 -2.89 28.20 -3.25
N ASP A 112 -2.09 28.46 -4.29
CA ASP A 112 -0.64 28.28 -4.20
C ASP A 112 -0.05 29.40 -3.35
N VAL A 113 0.67 29.01 -2.30
CA VAL A 113 1.23 29.97 -1.33
C VAL A 113 2.58 30.53 -1.80
N VAL A 114 3.32 29.77 -2.61
CA VAL A 114 4.67 30.08 -3.07
C VAL A 114 4.85 29.64 -4.52
N SER A 115 5.56 30.44 -5.32
CA SER A 115 5.95 30.10 -6.69
C SER A 115 7.06 29.04 -6.75
N SER A 116 7.30 28.48 -7.93
CA SER A 116 8.45 27.60 -8.20
C SER A 116 9.81 28.24 -7.85
N GLU A 117 9.90 29.57 -7.84
CA GLU A 117 11.11 30.31 -7.46
C GLU A 117 11.13 30.73 -5.98
N GLY A 118 10.19 30.23 -5.16
CA GLY A 118 10.14 30.55 -3.73
C GLY A 118 9.49 31.88 -3.38
N LYS A 119 8.83 32.56 -4.34
CA LYS A 119 8.18 33.86 -4.09
C LYS A 119 6.78 33.68 -3.50
N PRO A 120 6.40 34.38 -2.43
CA PRO A 120 5.02 34.33 -1.93
C PRO A 120 4.02 34.79 -3.01
N LEU A 121 3.02 33.97 -3.31
CA LEU A 121 1.96 34.28 -4.28
C LEU A 121 0.68 34.80 -3.61
N THR A 122 0.50 34.50 -2.33
CA THR A 122 -0.66 34.89 -1.55
C THR A 122 -0.30 35.07 -0.07
N SER A 123 -1.21 35.57 0.76
CA SER A 123 -1.00 35.74 2.21
C SER A 123 -2.09 35.04 3.02
N LEU A 124 -1.83 34.76 4.30
CA LEU A 124 -2.88 34.27 5.21
C LEU A 124 -4.02 35.29 5.39
N SER A 125 -3.72 36.59 5.24
CA SER A 125 -4.72 37.66 5.33
C SER A 125 -5.58 37.81 4.08
N ASN A 126 -5.08 37.37 2.91
CA ASN A 126 -5.82 37.34 1.66
C ASN A 126 -5.37 36.15 0.82
N PRO A 127 -5.85 34.93 1.13
CA PRO A 127 -5.39 33.70 0.49
C PRO A 127 -5.81 33.61 -1.00
N PHE A 128 -6.82 34.38 -1.42
CA PHE A 128 -7.35 34.38 -2.79
C PHE A 128 -7.37 35.80 -3.38
N PRO A 129 -6.20 36.39 -3.67
CA PRO A 129 -6.11 37.78 -4.13
C PRO A 129 -6.77 38.00 -5.51
N ALA A 130 -6.91 36.94 -6.30
CA ALA A 130 -7.67 36.95 -7.57
C ALA A 130 -9.20 36.81 -7.37
N GLY A 131 -9.67 36.73 -6.12
CA GLY A 131 -11.06 36.43 -5.78
C GLY A 131 -11.38 34.94 -5.76
N LEU A 132 -12.56 34.59 -5.24
CA LEU A 132 -13.09 33.23 -5.33
C LEU A 132 -13.79 33.02 -6.68
N PRO A 133 -13.60 31.88 -7.36
CA PRO A 133 -14.31 31.58 -8.59
C PRO A 133 -15.83 31.56 -8.34
N LEU A 134 -16.57 32.39 -9.09
CA LEU A 134 -18.03 32.53 -9.01
C LEU A 134 -18.75 31.37 -9.73
N THR A 135 -18.55 30.10 -9.36
CA THR A 135 -19.42 29.04 -9.88
C THR A 135 -19.57 27.89 -8.91
N ALA A 136 -20.58 28.00 -8.04
CA ALA A 136 -21.10 26.85 -7.32
C ALA A 136 -22.60 26.96 -7.07
N ARG A 137 -23.34 27.54 -8.02
CA ARG A 137 -24.80 27.48 -7.97
C ARG A 137 -25.22 26.03 -8.11
N ARG A 138 -26.04 25.56 -7.16
CA ARG A 138 -26.70 24.26 -7.26
C ARG A 138 -27.54 24.23 -8.54
N VAL A 139 -27.26 23.26 -9.40
CA VAL A 139 -28.05 22.96 -10.60
C VAL A 139 -28.59 21.53 -10.53
N THR A 140 -29.72 21.28 -11.17
CA THR A 140 -30.42 19.97 -11.14
C THR A 140 -30.64 19.38 -12.53
N ASP A 141 -30.31 20.13 -13.58
CA ASP A 141 -30.45 19.75 -14.99
C ASP A 141 -29.25 18.93 -15.51
N GLY A 142 -28.27 18.61 -14.66
CA GLY A 142 -27.05 17.89 -15.03
C GLY A 142 -26.02 18.74 -15.78
N SER A 143 -26.20 20.07 -15.86
CA SER A 143 -25.23 20.98 -16.49
C SER A 143 -23.98 21.26 -15.65
N TYR A 144 -23.94 20.76 -14.41
CA TYR A 144 -22.86 21.05 -13.48
C TYR A 144 -21.50 20.57 -14.01
N LEU A 145 -20.55 21.51 -14.13
CA LEU A 145 -19.20 21.31 -14.66
C LEU A 145 -19.13 20.72 -16.08
N LEU A 146 -20.24 20.68 -16.80
CA LEU A 146 -20.27 20.24 -18.18
C LEU A 146 -19.47 21.23 -19.04
N GLY A 147 -18.44 20.75 -19.74
CA GLY A 147 -17.60 21.60 -20.57
C GLY A 147 -16.86 22.69 -19.79
N THR A 148 -16.64 22.48 -18.48
CA THR A 148 -15.81 23.32 -17.62
C THR A 148 -14.46 22.67 -17.47
N ASP A 149 -13.39 23.44 -17.61
CA ASP A 149 -12.05 23.03 -17.22
C ASP A 149 -11.91 23.18 -15.68
N PRO A 150 -11.80 22.09 -14.91
CA PRO A 150 -11.65 22.15 -13.47
C PRO A 150 -10.35 22.89 -13.05
N ALA A 151 -9.27 22.78 -13.84
CA ALA A 151 -8.00 23.46 -13.58
C ALA A 151 -8.08 24.97 -13.82
N ALA A 152 -8.71 25.42 -14.92
CA ALA A 152 -8.97 26.85 -15.14
C ALA A 152 -10.00 27.45 -14.18
N ALA A 153 -10.88 26.63 -13.60
CA ALA A 153 -11.89 27.08 -12.64
C ALA A 153 -11.38 27.08 -11.18
N LEU A 154 -10.17 26.60 -10.88
CA LEU A 154 -9.68 26.30 -9.52
C LEU A 154 -10.62 25.34 -8.75
N ILE A 155 -11.33 24.46 -9.45
CA ILE A 155 -12.29 23.51 -8.88
C ILE A 155 -11.76 22.10 -9.16
N ALA A 156 -11.57 21.27 -8.15
CA ALA A 156 -11.28 19.85 -8.32
C ALA A 156 -12.45 19.01 -7.77
N PRO A 157 -13.45 18.63 -8.59
CA PRO A 157 -14.56 17.84 -8.08
C PRO A 157 -14.07 16.44 -7.74
N ASN A 158 -14.04 16.11 -6.44
CA ASN A 158 -13.92 14.72 -6.02
C ASN A 158 -15.19 14.00 -6.48
N THR A 159 -15.09 13.18 -7.51
CA THR A 159 -16.27 12.52 -8.08
C THR A 159 -16.46 11.19 -7.37
N VAL A 160 -17.65 10.95 -6.81
CA VAL A 160 -18.04 9.66 -6.20
C VAL A 160 -19.27 9.09 -6.88
N VAL A 161 -19.47 7.77 -6.83
CA VAL A 161 -20.72 7.13 -7.26
C VAL A 161 -21.49 6.64 -6.03
N ARG A 162 -22.83 6.73 -6.11
CA ARG A 162 -23.72 6.33 -5.01
C ARG A 162 -23.76 4.83 -4.82
N ASP A 163 -23.86 4.10 -5.93
CA ASP A 163 -23.80 2.64 -5.94
C ASP A 163 -22.34 2.20 -5.86
N ASN A 164 -21.84 2.09 -4.63
CA ASN A 164 -20.50 1.64 -4.34
C ASN A 164 -20.59 0.60 -3.23
N PRO A 165 -20.05 -0.62 -3.45
CA PRO A 165 -20.16 -1.68 -2.48
C PRO A 165 -19.38 -1.37 -1.21
N VAL A 166 -19.82 -1.94 -0.09
CA VAL A 166 -19.13 -1.80 1.20
C VAL A 166 -17.87 -2.63 1.18
N SER A 167 -16.77 -2.02 1.60
CA SER A 167 -15.49 -2.71 1.81
C SER A 167 -15.56 -3.59 3.04
N TYR A 168 -15.06 -4.82 2.94
CA TYR A 168 -14.99 -5.73 4.07
C TYR A 168 -13.77 -6.64 4.00
N MET A 169 -13.40 -7.21 5.14
CA MET A 169 -12.34 -8.19 5.26
C MET A 169 -12.87 -9.48 5.84
N GLN A 170 -12.53 -10.59 5.20
CA GLN A 170 -12.68 -11.92 5.74
C GLN A 170 -11.36 -12.32 6.37
N GLN A 171 -11.38 -12.78 7.62
CA GLN A 171 -10.18 -13.27 8.30
C GLN A 171 -10.44 -14.69 8.77
N TRP A 172 -9.45 -15.57 8.60
CA TRP A 172 -9.49 -16.91 9.15
C TRP A 172 -8.13 -17.32 9.71
N ASN A 173 -8.15 -18.17 10.71
CA ASN A 173 -6.96 -18.78 11.23
C ASN A 173 -7.21 -20.21 11.68
N PHE A 174 -6.11 -20.96 11.70
CA PHE A 174 -6.04 -22.28 12.28
C PHE A 174 -4.69 -22.42 12.97
N ALA A 175 -4.69 -22.74 14.25
CA ALA A 175 -3.49 -22.85 15.05
C ALA A 175 -3.47 -24.14 15.88
N ALA A 176 -2.30 -24.75 15.95
CA ALA A 176 -1.99 -25.88 16.81
C ALA A 176 -0.84 -25.49 17.76
N GLY A 177 -1.11 -25.53 19.05
CA GLY A 177 -0.17 -25.19 20.11
C GLY A 177 0.15 -26.40 20.98
N ARG A 178 1.42 -26.57 21.35
CA ARG A 178 1.86 -27.63 22.25
C ARG A 178 2.89 -27.13 23.26
N GLN A 179 2.67 -27.44 24.54
CA GLN A 179 3.71 -27.35 25.55
C GLN A 179 4.67 -28.55 25.42
N VAL A 180 5.96 -28.27 25.29
CA VAL A 180 7.03 -29.27 25.23
C VAL A 180 7.85 -29.20 26.52
N GLY A 181 8.02 -30.34 27.18
CA GLY A 181 8.67 -30.40 28.50
C GLY A 181 7.91 -29.60 29.57
N ARG A 182 8.66 -28.79 30.33
CA ARG A 182 8.13 -27.96 31.45
C ARG A 182 8.05 -26.48 31.10
N SER A 183 8.94 -25.97 30.25
CA SER A 183 9.16 -24.54 30.02
C SER A 183 9.03 -24.09 28.56
N GLN A 184 8.73 -24.99 27.61
CA GLN A 184 8.71 -24.68 26.19
C GLN A 184 7.30 -24.75 25.61
N VAL A 185 7.02 -23.89 24.64
CA VAL A 185 5.78 -23.85 23.85
C VAL A 185 6.14 -23.71 22.37
N ILE A 186 5.50 -24.52 21.54
CA ILE A 186 5.53 -24.41 20.08
C ILE A 186 4.11 -24.14 19.61
N ASP A 187 3.92 -23.10 18.81
CA ASP A 187 2.66 -22.80 18.14
C ASP A 187 2.89 -22.67 16.63
N LEU A 188 2.15 -23.45 15.85
CA LEU A 188 2.05 -23.30 14.41
C LEU A 188 0.68 -22.71 14.09
N THR A 189 0.64 -21.58 13.38
CA THR A 189 -0.60 -20.90 13.00
C THR A 189 -0.61 -20.60 11.52
N TYR A 190 -1.59 -21.12 10.80
CA TYR A 190 -2.01 -20.60 9.52
C TYR A 190 -2.97 -19.44 9.71
N PHE A 191 -2.72 -18.33 9.03
CA PHE A 191 -3.55 -17.14 9.01
C PHE A 191 -3.84 -16.76 7.56
N GLY A 192 -5.08 -16.41 7.28
CA GLY A 192 -5.47 -15.84 6.00
C GLY A 192 -6.38 -14.63 6.20
N SER A 193 -6.24 -13.66 5.30
CA SER A 193 -7.13 -12.51 5.24
C SER A 193 -7.42 -12.15 3.79
N HIS A 194 -8.67 -11.88 3.47
CA HIS A 194 -9.12 -11.45 2.15
C HIS A 194 -9.93 -10.17 2.29
N GLY A 195 -9.37 -9.05 1.82
CA GLY A 195 -10.08 -7.78 1.68
C GLY A 195 -10.81 -7.73 0.35
N VAL A 196 -12.10 -7.39 0.41
CA VAL A 196 -13.01 -7.34 -0.74
C VAL A 196 -13.59 -5.94 -0.85
N HIS A 197 -13.75 -5.46 -2.09
CA HIS A 197 -14.23 -4.11 -2.40
C HIS A 197 -13.40 -3.03 -1.69
N LEU A 198 -12.08 -3.21 -1.63
CA LEU A 198 -11.19 -2.23 -1.00
C LEU A 198 -11.16 -0.94 -1.83
N PRO A 199 -11.13 0.23 -1.19
CA PRO A 199 -11.05 1.48 -1.91
C PRO A 199 -9.65 1.68 -2.49
N ILE A 200 -9.57 1.93 -3.78
CA ILE A 200 -8.32 2.36 -4.44
C ILE A 200 -8.26 3.91 -4.48
N PRO A 201 -7.10 4.55 -4.68
CA PRO A 201 -7.00 6.01 -4.68
C PRO A 201 -7.92 6.69 -5.69
N ASN A 202 -7.87 6.25 -6.94
CA ASN A 202 -8.66 6.82 -8.02
C ASN A 202 -8.93 5.81 -9.15
N MET A 203 -9.92 6.11 -9.98
CA MET A 203 -10.21 5.36 -11.21
C MET A 203 -10.74 6.30 -12.28
N THR A 204 -10.15 6.24 -13.47
CA THR A 204 -10.62 6.99 -14.65
C THR A 204 -11.91 6.36 -15.20
N LEU A 205 -13.07 6.95 -14.94
CA LEU A 205 -14.35 6.40 -15.40
C LEU A 205 -14.57 6.54 -16.91
N ASN A 206 -13.99 7.58 -17.52
CA ASN A 206 -14.14 7.84 -18.95
C ASN A 206 -12.99 7.24 -19.79
N GLN A 207 -12.58 6.02 -19.44
CA GLN A 207 -11.61 5.26 -20.23
C GLN A 207 -12.27 4.71 -21.50
N ILE A 208 -11.57 4.79 -22.63
CA ILE A 208 -12.02 4.15 -23.87
C ILE A 208 -12.08 2.62 -23.69
N ASP A 209 -13.13 1.98 -24.20
CA ASP A 209 -13.24 0.53 -24.19
C ASP A 209 -12.08 -0.10 -25.00
N PRO A 210 -11.27 -0.99 -24.39
CA PRO A 210 -10.15 -1.66 -25.04
C PRO A 210 -10.49 -2.33 -26.38
N ARG A 211 -11.75 -2.72 -26.63
CA ARG A 211 -12.18 -3.31 -27.91
C ARG A 211 -11.88 -2.41 -29.11
N TYR A 212 -11.87 -1.09 -28.90
CA TYR A 212 -11.62 -0.14 -29.99
C TYR A 212 -10.15 0.00 -30.35
N LEU A 213 -9.24 -0.43 -29.46
CA LEU A 213 -7.78 -0.38 -29.67
C LEU A 213 -7.36 -1.23 -30.87
N ALA A 214 -8.10 -2.30 -31.19
CA ALA A 214 -7.85 -3.16 -32.34
C ALA A 214 -7.95 -2.45 -33.70
N ASN A 215 -8.67 -1.31 -33.78
CA ASN A 215 -8.78 -0.53 -35.01
C ASN A 215 -7.51 0.30 -35.32
N GLY A 216 -6.57 0.36 -34.39
CA GLY A 216 -5.29 1.05 -34.56
C GLY A 216 -5.34 2.56 -34.33
N GLY A 217 -4.16 3.13 -34.02
CA GLY A 217 -4.02 4.53 -33.65
C GLY A 217 -4.43 5.52 -34.74
N ALA A 218 -4.22 5.20 -36.02
CA ALA A 218 -4.65 6.07 -37.13
C ALA A 218 -6.17 6.26 -37.15
N TRP A 219 -6.93 5.18 -36.99
CA TRP A 219 -8.39 5.22 -36.94
C TRP A 219 -8.91 5.92 -35.67
N LEU A 220 -8.26 5.70 -34.53
CA LEU A 220 -8.64 6.35 -33.27
C LEU A 220 -8.40 7.86 -33.27
N ASN A 221 -7.34 8.31 -33.95
CA ASN A 221 -6.95 9.72 -34.04
C ASN A 221 -7.64 10.49 -35.17
N GLU A 222 -8.38 9.81 -36.05
CA GLU A 222 -9.10 10.46 -37.15
C GLU A 222 -10.05 11.54 -36.59
N ARG A 223 -10.02 12.73 -37.20
CA ARG A 223 -10.86 13.86 -36.80
C ARG A 223 -12.27 13.67 -37.36
N VAL A 224 -13.25 13.59 -36.48
CA VAL A 224 -14.68 13.42 -36.81
C VAL A 224 -15.50 14.60 -36.29
N PRO A 225 -16.68 14.89 -36.87
CA PRO A 225 -17.56 15.95 -36.39
C PRO A 225 -17.87 15.82 -34.90
N ASN A 226 -17.79 16.93 -34.17
CA ASN A 226 -18.03 16.97 -32.73
C ASN A 226 -19.51 17.30 -32.43
N PRO A 227 -20.31 16.37 -31.89
CA PRO A 227 -21.72 16.62 -31.57
C PRO A 227 -21.89 17.61 -30.41
N CYS A 228 -20.87 17.82 -29.56
CA CYS A 228 -20.92 18.79 -28.47
C CYS A 228 -20.69 20.23 -28.92
N TYR A 229 -20.24 20.46 -30.16
CA TYR A 229 -20.04 21.79 -30.73
C TYR A 229 -21.38 22.36 -31.26
N PRO A 230 -21.72 23.64 -31.04
CA PRO A 230 -20.98 24.68 -30.31
C PRO A 230 -21.43 24.82 -28.82
N GLN A 231 -22.10 23.82 -28.26
CA GLN A 231 -22.69 23.89 -26.92
C GLN A 231 -21.63 23.93 -25.80
N ILE A 232 -20.55 23.14 -25.94
CA ILE A 232 -19.38 23.22 -25.05
C ILE A 232 -18.38 24.23 -25.60
N LYS A 233 -17.93 25.16 -24.76
CA LYS A 233 -17.11 26.32 -25.17
C LYS A 233 -15.64 26.26 -24.75
N THR A 234 -15.21 25.22 -24.03
CA THR A 234 -13.83 25.07 -23.57
C THR A 234 -13.24 23.71 -23.95
N GLY A 235 -11.90 23.62 -23.90
CA GLY A 235 -11.15 22.39 -24.10
C GLY A 235 -11.34 21.74 -25.47
N LEU A 236 -11.11 20.43 -25.54
CA LEU A 236 -11.22 19.66 -26.79
C LEU A 236 -12.61 19.73 -27.44
N LEU A 237 -13.67 19.81 -26.63
CA LEU A 237 -15.07 19.76 -27.08
C LEU A 237 -15.59 21.10 -27.60
N SER A 238 -14.80 22.18 -27.57
CA SER A 238 -15.14 23.45 -28.22
C SER A 238 -14.75 23.52 -29.69
N LEU A 239 -14.03 22.51 -30.19
CA LEU A 239 -13.62 22.42 -31.59
C LEU A 239 -14.73 21.78 -32.44
N ALA A 240 -14.84 22.18 -33.71
CA ALA A 240 -15.81 21.61 -34.65
C ALA A 240 -15.57 20.10 -34.91
N THR A 241 -14.33 19.63 -34.75
CA THR A 241 -13.96 18.22 -34.90
C THR A 241 -13.10 17.73 -33.74
N VAL A 242 -13.29 16.48 -33.34
CA VAL A 242 -12.52 15.81 -32.27
C VAL A 242 -11.97 14.47 -32.76
N PRO A 243 -10.92 13.91 -32.13
CA PRO A 243 -10.48 12.55 -32.45
C PRO A 243 -11.61 11.56 -32.19
N ARG A 244 -11.82 10.60 -33.09
CA ARG A 244 -12.87 9.57 -32.99
C ARG A 244 -12.90 8.91 -31.62
N MET A 245 -11.74 8.62 -31.06
CA MET A 245 -11.62 7.97 -29.75
C MET A 245 -12.33 8.73 -28.61
N GLN A 246 -12.46 10.06 -28.67
CA GLN A 246 -13.17 10.83 -27.65
C GLN A 246 -14.68 10.51 -27.66
N LEU A 247 -15.26 10.28 -28.83
CA LEU A 247 -16.67 9.95 -28.99
C LEU A 247 -16.99 8.48 -28.67
N LEU A 248 -15.97 7.62 -28.61
CA LEU A 248 -16.09 6.20 -28.26
C LEU A 248 -16.01 5.94 -26.75
N LYS A 249 -15.70 6.96 -25.95
CA LYS A 249 -15.68 6.85 -24.49
C LYS A 249 -17.12 6.77 -23.94
N PRO A 250 -17.35 6.15 -22.77
CA PRO A 250 -18.68 6.02 -22.19
C PRO A 250 -19.39 7.36 -21.92
N PHE A 251 -18.63 8.40 -21.59
CA PHE A 251 -19.12 9.73 -21.26
C PHE A 251 -18.41 10.79 -22.12
N PRO A 252 -18.66 10.82 -23.45
CA PRO A 252 -17.87 11.59 -24.42
C PRO A 252 -17.93 13.11 -24.19
N GLN A 253 -18.93 13.60 -23.45
CA GLN A 253 -19.06 14.99 -23.03
C GLN A 253 -18.08 15.42 -21.92
N PHE A 254 -17.37 14.49 -21.30
CA PHE A 254 -16.29 14.76 -20.33
C PHE A 254 -14.92 14.51 -20.99
N ALA A 255 -14.40 15.51 -21.70
CA ALA A 255 -13.08 15.44 -22.31
C ALA A 255 -11.99 16.01 -21.40
N ALA A 256 -10.74 15.60 -21.61
CA ALA A 256 -9.60 16.23 -20.98
C ALA A 256 -9.47 17.71 -21.34
N VAL A 257 -8.86 18.46 -20.42
CA VAL A 257 -8.71 19.91 -20.47
C VAL A 257 -7.85 20.39 -21.65
N SER A 258 -6.75 19.70 -21.95
CA SER A 258 -5.84 20.10 -23.03
C SER A 258 -6.19 19.40 -24.35
N THR A 259 -6.07 20.13 -25.44
CA THR A 259 -6.29 19.64 -26.81
C THR A 259 -5.31 18.52 -27.21
N ALA A 260 -4.16 18.43 -26.53
CA ALA A 260 -3.17 17.37 -26.69
C ALA A 260 -3.55 16.06 -25.97
N ASN A 261 -4.43 16.13 -24.96
CA ASN A 261 -4.74 15.00 -24.08
C ASN A 261 -6.13 14.40 -24.33
N ALA A 262 -6.57 14.26 -25.59
CA ALA A 262 -7.77 13.47 -25.92
C ALA A 262 -7.75 12.04 -25.34
N TYR A 263 -6.56 11.60 -24.91
CA TYR A 263 -6.22 10.33 -24.29
C TYR A 263 -6.55 10.26 -22.78
N GLY A 264 -6.65 11.40 -22.08
CA GLY A 264 -7.00 11.48 -20.65
C GLY A 264 -8.51 11.61 -20.39
N SER A 265 -8.90 11.49 -19.12
CA SER A 265 -10.28 11.69 -18.65
C SER A 265 -10.33 12.83 -17.64
N THR A 266 -11.36 13.66 -17.71
CA THR A 266 -11.73 14.61 -16.63
C THR A 266 -12.59 13.96 -15.55
N LEU A 267 -13.13 12.77 -15.81
CA LEU A 267 -13.98 12.04 -14.89
C LEU A 267 -13.15 10.98 -14.14
N THR A 268 -12.68 11.36 -12.96
CA THR A 268 -11.89 10.51 -12.06
C THR A 268 -12.71 10.21 -10.81
N LEU A 269 -13.09 8.96 -10.65
CA LEU A 269 -13.77 8.46 -9.47
C LEU A 269 -12.78 8.34 -8.31
N PHE A 270 -13.12 8.96 -7.19
CA PHE A 270 -12.35 8.91 -5.95
C PHE A 270 -12.85 7.77 -5.06
N ARG A 271 -11.91 6.99 -4.49
CA ARG A 271 -12.20 5.82 -3.63
C ARG A 271 -13.29 4.87 -4.18
N PRO A 272 -13.15 4.37 -5.42
CA PRO A 272 -13.99 3.26 -5.86
C PRO A 272 -13.62 2.00 -5.11
N ALA A 273 -14.63 1.28 -4.64
CA ALA A 273 -14.51 0.02 -3.90
C ALA A 273 -14.34 -1.18 -4.87
N VAL A 274 -13.32 -1.11 -5.72
CA VAL A 274 -13.03 -2.11 -6.78
C VAL A 274 -11.77 -2.93 -6.50
N GLY A 275 -11.04 -2.61 -5.42
CA GLY A 275 -9.81 -3.28 -5.05
C GLY A 275 -10.04 -4.59 -4.31
N ASP A 276 -9.05 -5.46 -4.35
CA ASP A 276 -9.00 -6.70 -3.58
C ASP A 276 -7.59 -6.93 -3.02
N SER A 277 -7.50 -7.63 -1.89
CA SER A 277 -6.23 -8.18 -1.40
C SER A 277 -6.45 -9.53 -0.73
N VAL A 278 -5.50 -10.44 -0.92
CA VAL A 278 -5.44 -11.72 -0.21
C VAL A 278 -4.04 -11.91 0.39
N TYR A 279 -4.01 -12.22 1.67
CA TYR A 279 -2.81 -12.55 2.42
C TYR A 279 -2.94 -13.94 3.01
N HIS A 280 -1.89 -14.74 2.88
CA HIS A 280 -1.75 -16.02 3.55
C HIS A 280 -0.42 -16.06 4.28
N ALA A 281 -0.41 -16.60 5.50
CA ALA A 281 0.79 -16.79 6.28
C ALA A 281 0.76 -18.09 7.07
N ALA A 282 1.91 -18.76 7.14
CA ALA A 282 2.22 -19.75 8.15
C ALA A 282 3.20 -19.13 9.13
N THR A 283 2.82 -19.07 10.40
CA THR A 283 3.66 -18.56 11.48
C THR A 283 4.03 -19.67 12.44
N LEU A 284 5.32 -19.78 12.74
CA LEU A 284 5.86 -20.65 13.76
C LEU A 284 6.37 -19.79 14.90
N ARG A 285 5.84 -20.02 16.10
CA ARG A 285 6.32 -19.42 17.34
C ARG A 285 6.94 -20.51 18.21
N TYR A 286 8.14 -20.26 18.67
CA TYR A 286 8.81 -21.04 19.70
C TYR A 286 9.13 -20.14 20.89
N GLU A 287 8.70 -20.55 22.08
CA GLU A 287 8.98 -19.87 23.33
C GLU A 287 9.58 -20.87 24.30
N LYS A 288 10.76 -20.57 24.85
CA LYS A 288 11.32 -21.21 26.03
C LYS A 288 11.38 -20.18 27.13
N ARG A 289 10.57 -20.37 28.18
CA ARG A 289 10.65 -19.60 29.41
C ARG A 289 12.00 -19.84 30.10
N PHE A 290 12.47 -18.83 30.83
CA PHE A 290 13.76 -18.89 31.53
C PHE A 290 13.87 -20.15 32.39
N ASP A 291 14.82 -21.00 32.04
CA ASP A 291 15.07 -22.28 32.70
C ASP A 291 16.53 -22.66 32.48
N ARG A 292 17.24 -22.97 33.57
CA ARG A 292 18.68 -23.29 33.57
C ARG A 292 19.54 -22.24 32.83
N GLY A 293 19.26 -20.96 33.03
CA GLY A 293 20.04 -19.86 32.48
C GLY A 293 19.63 -19.41 31.07
N LEU A 294 18.68 -20.07 30.40
CA LEU A 294 18.31 -19.75 29.03
C LEU A 294 16.82 -19.41 28.88
N SER A 295 16.54 -18.29 28.23
CA SER A 295 15.23 -17.90 27.70
C SER A 295 15.35 -17.64 26.20
N VAL A 296 14.38 -18.10 25.41
CA VAL A 296 14.38 -17.94 23.94
C VAL A 296 12.98 -17.61 23.46
N GLN A 297 12.86 -16.68 22.52
CA GLN A 297 11.68 -16.48 21.71
C GLN A 297 12.10 -16.42 20.24
N ALA A 298 11.46 -17.24 19.41
CA ALA A 298 11.67 -17.24 17.98
C ALA A 298 10.33 -17.19 17.26
N HIS A 299 10.25 -16.32 16.26
CA HIS A 299 9.07 -16.12 15.43
C HIS A 299 9.49 -16.21 13.97
N TYR A 300 8.96 -17.19 13.26
CA TYR A 300 9.12 -17.30 11.82
C TYR A 300 7.76 -17.11 11.14
N THR A 301 7.73 -16.29 10.10
CA THR A 301 6.56 -16.07 9.26
C THR A 301 6.94 -16.34 7.82
N TRP A 302 6.26 -17.29 7.20
CA TRP A 302 6.27 -17.50 5.76
C TRP A 302 4.95 -16.98 5.22
N SER A 303 4.98 -16.00 4.31
CA SER A 303 3.75 -15.34 3.86
C SER A 303 3.75 -14.94 2.40
N LYS A 304 2.54 -14.65 1.90
CA LYS A 304 2.30 -14.13 0.56
C LYS A 304 1.11 -13.18 0.57
N LEU A 305 1.31 -11.95 0.10
CA LEU A 305 0.32 -10.92 -0.14
C LEU A 305 0.14 -10.74 -1.65
N ILE A 306 -1.08 -10.83 -2.12
CA ILE A 306 -1.48 -10.49 -3.49
C ILE A 306 -2.56 -9.42 -3.38
N ASP A 307 -2.46 -8.35 -4.16
CA ASP A 307 -3.44 -7.28 -4.18
C ASP A 307 -3.61 -6.69 -5.58
N THR A 308 -4.66 -5.90 -5.77
CA THR A 308 -4.89 -5.11 -6.99
C THR A 308 -4.30 -3.70 -6.91
N GLY A 309 -3.70 -3.32 -5.78
CA GLY A 309 -3.11 -2.01 -5.54
C GLY A 309 -3.58 -1.41 -4.24
N GLY A 310 -2.70 -0.72 -3.52
CA GLY A 310 -2.98 -0.22 -2.18
C GLY A 310 -1.72 0.08 -1.37
N GLY A 311 -1.07 1.20 -1.64
CA GLY A 311 -0.13 1.81 -0.69
C GLY A 311 -0.86 2.30 0.58
N THR A 312 -0.18 2.31 1.72
CA THR A 312 -0.65 2.87 3.00
C THR A 312 -0.97 4.36 2.90
N ASN A 313 -2.06 4.81 3.52
CA ASN A 313 -2.35 6.24 3.75
C ASN A 313 -1.10 6.95 4.29
N GLY A 314 -0.54 7.89 3.52
CA GLY A 314 0.61 8.70 3.91
C GLY A 314 1.69 8.82 2.82
N ASN A 315 2.13 7.70 2.23
CA ASN A 315 3.14 7.65 1.14
C ASN A 315 2.62 6.89 -0.11
N ALA A 316 1.32 6.62 -0.18
CA ALA A 316 0.61 5.86 -1.23
C ALA A 316 0.64 6.45 -2.65
N PHE A 317 1.37 7.54 -2.89
CA PHE A 317 1.33 8.28 -4.15
C PHE A 317 2.38 7.82 -5.18
N ASN A 318 3.20 6.82 -4.85
CA ASN A 318 4.23 6.26 -5.74
C ASN A 318 3.88 4.87 -6.32
N ASP A 319 2.72 4.29 -5.98
CA ASP A 319 2.15 3.24 -6.83
C ASP A 319 1.55 3.94 -8.05
N PRO A 320 1.87 3.54 -9.29
CA PRO A 320 1.09 3.91 -10.47
C PRO A 320 -0.38 3.55 -10.22
N SER A 321 -1.14 4.47 -9.65
CA SER A 321 -2.38 4.17 -8.90
C SER A 321 -3.62 4.13 -9.78
N ALA A 322 -3.49 4.39 -11.09
CA ALA A 322 -4.57 4.09 -12.00
C ALA A 322 -4.49 2.64 -12.46
N LEU A 323 -5.66 2.01 -12.44
CA LEU A 323 -5.89 0.75 -13.13
C LEU A 323 -5.52 0.93 -14.62
N ARG A 324 -4.74 0.01 -15.18
CA ARG A 324 -4.41 0.06 -16.61
C ARG A 324 -5.66 -0.12 -17.49
N ASP A 325 -6.63 -0.87 -16.99
CA ASP A 325 -7.88 -1.22 -17.65
C ASP A 325 -9.00 -1.35 -16.61
N ILE A 326 -9.96 -0.43 -16.66
CA ILE A 326 -11.13 -0.43 -15.77
C ILE A 326 -12.13 -1.53 -16.14
N TYR A 327 -12.10 -2.02 -17.38
CA TYR A 327 -12.96 -3.09 -17.88
C TYR A 327 -12.43 -4.47 -17.46
N ASN A 328 -11.15 -4.56 -17.05
CA ASN A 328 -10.54 -5.79 -16.55
C ASN A 328 -9.57 -5.53 -15.39
N THR A 329 -10.12 -5.19 -14.22
CA THR A 329 -9.36 -4.89 -13.00
C THR A 329 -8.48 -6.04 -12.50
N ARG A 330 -8.76 -7.28 -12.92
CA ARG A 330 -7.94 -8.46 -12.60
C ARG A 330 -6.51 -8.35 -13.11
N LEU A 331 -6.25 -7.53 -14.13
CA LEU A 331 -4.89 -7.28 -14.63
C LEU A 331 -3.99 -6.59 -13.61
N GLU A 332 -4.55 -5.94 -12.59
CA GLU A 332 -3.79 -5.31 -11.51
C GLU A 332 -3.42 -6.26 -10.38
N ARG A 333 -3.95 -7.49 -10.40
CA ARG A 333 -3.67 -8.50 -9.39
C ARG A 333 -2.23 -8.97 -9.49
N SER A 334 -1.40 -8.61 -8.52
CA SER A 334 0.00 -8.99 -8.46
C SER A 334 0.48 -9.12 -7.02
N LEU A 335 1.74 -9.50 -6.82
CA LEU A 335 2.33 -9.55 -5.50
C LEU A 335 2.30 -8.14 -4.85
N GLY A 336 1.86 -8.05 -3.60
CA GLY A 336 1.76 -6.77 -2.91
C GLY A 336 3.12 -6.12 -2.73
N THR A 337 3.19 -4.78 -2.75
CA THR A 337 4.47 -4.05 -2.61
C THR A 337 5.10 -4.18 -1.22
N PHE A 338 4.30 -4.54 -0.22
CA PHE A 338 4.73 -4.84 1.15
C PHE A 338 4.91 -6.33 1.42
N ASP A 339 4.86 -7.17 0.38
CA ASP A 339 4.98 -8.60 0.56
C ASP A 339 6.37 -9.00 1.08
N VAL A 340 6.39 -9.55 2.29
CA VAL A 340 7.59 -10.11 2.90
C VAL A 340 7.42 -11.62 2.95
N ALA A 341 8.11 -12.31 2.03
CA ALA A 341 7.95 -13.75 1.88
C ALA A 341 8.38 -14.53 3.13
N ASN A 342 9.51 -14.16 3.73
CA ASN A 342 10.05 -14.79 4.92
C ASN A 342 10.50 -13.75 5.92
N ARG A 343 10.12 -13.92 7.18
CA ARG A 343 10.60 -13.11 8.30
C ARG A 343 10.91 -13.99 9.50
N LEU A 344 12.14 -13.92 9.99
CA LEU A 344 12.59 -14.58 11.21
C LEU A 344 13.05 -13.52 12.22
N ILE A 345 12.48 -13.55 13.41
CA ILE A 345 12.96 -12.80 14.57
C ILE A 345 13.35 -13.80 15.64
N VAL A 346 14.59 -13.71 16.14
CA VAL A 346 15.07 -14.53 17.25
C VAL A 346 15.59 -13.61 18.34
N THR A 347 15.07 -13.81 19.54
CA THR A 347 15.57 -13.16 20.75
C THR A 347 15.91 -14.20 21.80
N TYR A 348 17.01 -14.00 22.51
CA TYR A 348 17.38 -14.88 23.61
C TYR A 348 18.12 -14.13 24.70
N ALA A 349 18.02 -14.66 25.91
CA ALA A 349 18.83 -14.27 27.07
C ALA A 349 19.49 -15.52 27.61
N TYR A 350 20.81 -15.54 27.66
CA TYR A 350 21.61 -16.66 28.13
C TYR A 350 22.58 -16.21 29.23
N GLU A 351 22.29 -16.61 30.46
CA GLU A 351 23.22 -16.50 31.57
C GLU A 351 24.32 -17.55 31.39
N LEU A 352 25.56 -17.09 31.24
CA LEU A 352 26.66 -18.00 30.96
C LEU A 352 26.87 -18.96 32.14
N PRO A 353 27.22 -20.23 31.87
CA PRO A 353 27.28 -21.27 32.88
C PRO A 353 28.56 -21.22 33.73
N PHE A 354 29.33 -20.13 33.70
CA PHE A 354 30.61 -19.99 34.38
C PHE A 354 30.47 -19.23 35.71
N GLY A 355 31.30 -19.59 36.68
CA GLY A 355 31.44 -18.89 37.96
C GLY A 355 30.84 -19.66 39.13
N ARG A 356 30.89 -19.02 40.30
CA ARG A 356 30.57 -19.65 41.57
C ARG A 356 29.10 -20.07 41.62
N GLY A 357 28.86 -21.34 41.91
CA GLY A 357 27.50 -21.91 41.94
C GLY A 357 26.83 -22.11 40.57
N LYS A 358 27.57 -21.95 39.47
CA LYS A 358 27.13 -22.30 38.11
C LYS A 358 27.64 -23.70 37.70
N ALA A 359 27.22 -24.17 36.53
CA ALA A 359 27.53 -25.52 36.06
C ALA A 359 29.03 -25.72 35.75
N LEU A 360 29.73 -24.68 35.32
CA LEU A 360 31.15 -24.65 35.00
C LEU A 360 31.88 -23.72 35.97
N ALA A 361 33.10 -24.11 36.40
CA ALA A 361 33.89 -23.37 37.39
C ALA A 361 33.14 -23.09 38.71
N LYS A 362 32.31 -24.05 39.15
CA LYS A 362 31.42 -23.94 40.32
C LYS A 362 32.13 -23.50 41.61
N ASP A 363 33.39 -23.92 41.78
CA ASP A 363 34.23 -23.69 42.96
C ASP A 363 35.23 -22.55 42.74
N SER A 364 35.03 -21.70 41.72
CA SER A 364 35.91 -20.58 41.44
C SER A 364 36.07 -19.67 42.66
N GLY A 365 37.32 -19.36 43.03
CA GLY A 365 37.63 -18.35 44.04
C GLY A 365 37.10 -16.97 43.65
N ARG A 366 36.98 -16.05 44.62
CA ARG A 366 36.39 -14.72 44.42
C ARG A 366 36.98 -13.94 43.23
N LEU A 367 38.30 -14.00 43.06
CA LEU A 367 39.00 -13.31 41.97
C LEU A 367 38.63 -13.89 40.60
N LEU A 368 38.63 -15.21 40.48
CA LEU A 368 38.26 -15.87 39.21
C LEU A 368 36.78 -15.62 38.89
N ASP A 369 35.89 -15.72 39.88
CA ASP A 369 34.46 -15.45 39.72
C ASP A 369 34.18 -14.00 39.31
N ALA A 370 34.92 -13.02 39.86
CA ALA A 370 34.83 -11.63 39.44
C ALA A 370 35.11 -11.45 37.94
N VAL A 371 35.95 -12.29 37.34
CA VAL A 371 36.24 -12.28 35.90
C VAL A 371 35.22 -13.10 35.10
N ILE A 372 34.94 -14.34 35.49
CA ILE A 372 34.18 -15.30 34.65
C ILE A 372 32.69 -15.44 35.01
N GLY A 373 32.25 -15.00 36.20
CA GLY A 373 30.88 -15.16 36.69
C GLY A 373 29.91 -14.04 36.27
N GLY A 374 28.61 -14.23 36.39
CA GLY A 374 27.64 -13.12 36.26
C GLY A 374 27.52 -12.49 34.86
N TRP A 375 28.03 -13.15 33.81
CA TRP A 375 27.83 -12.73 32.43
C TRP A 375 26.47 -13.21 31.90
N THR A 376 25.76 -12.32 31.21
CA THR A 376 24.53 -12.63 30.48
C THR A 376 24.65 -12.11 29.06
N VAL A 377 24.34 -12.95 28.09
CA VAL A 377 24.29 -12.60 26.67
C VAL A 377 22.84 -12.43 26.27
N PHE A 378 22.52 -11.31 25.63
CA PHE A 378 21.25 -11.10 24.94
C PHE A 378 21.49 -11.05 23.44
N GLY A 379 20.66 -11.74 22.67
CA GLY A 379 20.69 -11.67 21.21
C GLY A 379 19.38 -11.15 20.66
N PHE A 380 19.45 -10.34 19.60
CA PHE A 380 18.31 -9.83 18.85
C PHE A 380 18.64 -9.90 17.36
N HIS A 381 18.06 -10.87 16.66
CA HIS A 381 18.38 -11.16 15.27
C HIS A 381 17.14 -11.04 14.41
N THR A 382 17.26 -10.34 13.28
CA THR A 382 16.18 -10.18 12.30
C THR A 382 16.69 -10.56 10.91
N LEU A 383 16.04 -11.55 10.29
CA LEU A 383 16.23 -11.91 8.89
C LEU A 383 14.91 -11.70 8.16
N GLU A 384 14.90 -10.94 7.08
CA GLU A 384 13.68 -10.56 6.36
C GLU A 384 13.93 -10.57 4.85
N SER A 385 13.10 -11.28 4.09
CA SER A 385 13.15 -11.20 2.62
C SER A 385 12.91 -9.77 2.14
N GLY A 386 13.64 -9.36 1.10
CA GLY A 386 13.41 -8.08 0.47
C GLY A 386 12.00 -7.95 -0.12
N ARG A 387 11.50 -6.72 -0.17
CA ARG A 387 10.17 -6.42 -0.74
C ARG A 387 10.22 -6.45 -2.27
N PRO A 388 9.09 -6.66 -2.96
CA PRO A 388 9.06 -6.64 -4.42
C PRO A 388 9.46 -5.27 -4.99
N VAL A 389 10.09 -5.26 -6.16
CA VAL A 389 10.40 -4.02 -6.89
C VAL A 389 9.22 -3.66 -7.77
N VAL A 390 8.79 -2.40 -7.71
CA VAL A 390 7.80 -1.82 -8.62
C VAL A 390 8.54 -1.14 -9.77
N VAL A 391 8.19 -1.50 -11.00
CA VAL A 391 8.73 -0.87 -12.21
C VAL A 391 7.61 -0.11 -12.90
N GLY A 392 7.88 1.15 -13.24
CA GLY A 392 6.96 2.04 -13.94
C GLY A 392 7.59 2.61 -15.19
N GLY A 393 6.82 3.39 -15.93
CA GLY A 393 7.28 4.05 -17.15
C GLY A 393 6.42 5.26 -17.50
N PRO A 394 6.79 6.05 -18.52
CA PRO A 394 5.89 7.04 -19.08
C PRO A 394 4.62 6.36 -19.64
N ASP A 395 3.47 7.03 -19.53
CA ASP A 395 2.22 6.55 -20.15
C ASP A 395 2.15 6.90 -21.63
N LEU A 396 2.75 6.04 -22.47
CA LEU A 396 2.54 6.14 -23.92
C LEU A 396 1.29 5.38 -24.37
N SER A 397 0.68 4.54 -23.52
CA SER A 397 -0.47 3.72 -23.90
C SER A 397 -1.67 4.54 -24.38
N ARG A 398 -1.83 5.76 -23.84
CA ARG A 398 -2.95 6.67 -24.14
C ARG A 398 -4.33 6.09 -23.80
N VAL A 399 -4.39 5.12 -22.87
CA VAL A 399 -5.62 4.43 -22.42
C VAL A 399 -6.00 4.79 -20.98
N ALA A 400 -5.05 4.81 -20.03
CA ALA A 400 -5.36 4.96 -18.60
C ALA A 400 -5.14 6.38 -18.04
N GLY A 401 -4.33 7.20 -18.70
CA GLY A 401 -4.16 8.62 -18.37
C GLY A 401 -3.37 8.87 -17.08
N SER A 402 -2.56 7.91 -16.64
CA SER A 402 -1.82 8.00 -15.37
C SER A 402 -0.31 7.85 -15.57
N SER A 403 0.46 8.74 -14.94
CA SER A 403 1.92 8.66 -14.89
C SER A 403 2.39 8.55 -13.43
N PRO A 404 3.31 7.64 -13.07
CA PRO A 404 3.87 6.59 -13.93
C PRO A 404 2.77 5.63 -14.42
N SER A 405 3.02 4.94 -15.53
CA SER A 405 2.16 3.88 -16.09
C SER A 405 2.80 2.51 -15.88
N ARG A 406 2.00 1.45 -16.01
CA ARG A 406 2.50 0.07 -16.02
C ARG A 406 3.35 -0.13 -17.28
N VAL A 407 4.43 -0.89 -17.14
CA VAL A 407 5.33 -1.22 -18.24
C VAL A 407 5.00 -2.58 -18.83
N SER A 408 5.47 -2.82 -20.04
CA SER A 408 5.43 -4.14 -20.64
C SER A 408 6.65 -4.96 -20.22
N VAL A 409 6.45 -6.26 -20.03
CA VAL A 409 7.51 -7.24 -19.81
C VAL A 409 7.81 -7.94 -21.13
N VAL A 410 9.10 -8.01 -21.48
CA VAL A 410 9.58 -8.66 -22.70
C VAL A 410 9.63 -10.17 -22.48
N TYR A 411 8.89 -10.91 -23.29
CA TYR A 411 8.82 -12.37 -23.19
C TYR A 411 10.20 -13.02 -23.41
N GLY A 412 10.54 -14.02 -22.58
CA GLY A 412 11.82 -14.73 -22.65
C GLY A 412 13.00 -14.04 -21.95
N GLN A 413 12.82 -12.82 -21.42
CA GLN A 413 13.84 -12.12 -20.64
C GLN A 413 13.61 -12.34 -19.14
N ASP A 414 14.60 -12.89 -18.42
CA ASP A 414 14.52 -12.96 -16.95
C ASP A 414 14.73 -11.53 -16.40
N PRO A 415 13.78 -10.99 -15.61
CA PRO A 415 13.93 -9.68 -14.99
C PRO A 415 15.03 -9.64 -13.93
N ARG A 416 15.48 -10.80 -13.42
CA ARG A 416 16.49 -10.88 -12.36
C ARG A 416 17.89 -10.97 -12.95
N LEU A 417 18.83 -10.34 -12.26
CA LEU A 417 20.25 -10.68 -12.38
C LEU A 417 20.59 -11.75 -11.33
N PRO A 418 21.65 -12.54 -11.53
CA PRO A 418 22.23 -13.34 -10.46
C PRO A 418 22.49 -12.48 -9.22
N TYR A 419 22.24 -13.01 -8.03
CA TYR A 419 22.30 -12.21 -6.79
C TYR A 419 23.67 -11.55 -6.58
N ASP A 420 24.76 -12.26 -6.85
CA ASP A 420 26.12 -11.70 -6.72
C ASP A 420 26.37 -10.55 -7.71
N THR A 421 25.81 -10.62 -8.92
CA THR A 421 25.85 -9.54 -9.89
C THR A 421 25.04 -8.34 -9.42
N ALA A 422 23.82 -8.54 -8.90
CA ALA A 422 22.99 -7.47 -8.37
C ALA A 422 23.68 -6.75 -7.20
N VAL A 423 24.28 -7.51 -6.27
CA VAL A 423 25.07 -6.99 -5.15
C VAL A 423 26.31 -6.23 -5.62
N SER A 424 27.06 -6.77 -6.59
CA SER A 424 28.22 -6.08 -7.17
C SER A 424 27.80 -4.77 -7.83
N ASN A 425 26.68 -4.78 -8.57
CA ASN A 425 26.15 -3.60 -9.23
C ASN A 425 25.73 -2.53 -8.22
N ALA A 426 25.06 -2.89 -7.12
CA ALA A 426 24.69 -1.95 -6.07
C ALA A 426 25.88 -1.37 -5.28
N ARG A 427 27.05 -2.04 -5.32
CA ARG A 427 28.30 -1.53 -4.75
C ARG A 427 29.05 -0.58 -5.68
N ASP A 428 28.82 -0.69 -6.98
CA ASP A 428 29.50 0.10 -8.01
C ASP A 428 28.89 1.51 -8.11
N TRP A 429 29.15 2.32 -7.09
CA TRP A 429 28.68 3.70 -7.00
C TRP A 429 29.50 4.63 -7.88
N ASN A 430 28.83 5.33 -8.79
CA ASN A 430 29.42 6.35 -9.62
C ASN A 430 29.00 7.75 -9.12
N PRO A 431 29.95 8.56 -8.58
CA PRO A 431 29.66 9.88 -8.04
C PRO A 431 29.29 10.93 -9.11
N VAL A 432 29.60 10.68 -10.38
CA VAL A 432 29.30 11.63 -11.48
C VAL A 432 27.81 11.64 -11.81
N CYS A 433 27.18 10.46 -11.86
CA CYS A 433 25.74 10.32 -12.13
C CYS A 433 24.90 10.18 -10.85
N ASN A 434 25.54 10.10 -9.67
CA ASN A 434 24.89 9.77 -8.41
C ASN A 434 24.06 8.47 -8.53
N CYS A 435 24.66 7.44 -9.14
CA CYS A 435 23.97 6.23 -9.55
C CYS A 435 24.84 4.96 -9.41
N THR A 436 24.20 3.80 -9.43
CA THR A 436 24.84 2.48 -9.49
C THR A 436 24.52 1.79 -10.80
N ARG A 437 25.21 0.68 -11.11
CA ARG A 437 24.74 -0.24 -12.14
C ARG A 437 23.37 -0.85 -11.75
N PRO A 438 22.59 -1.35 -12.73
CA PRO A 438 21.25 -1.87 -12.47
C PRO A 438 21.21 -3.07 -11.52
N TRP A 439 20.30 -3.06 -10.55
CA TRP A 439 20.03 -4.18 -9.63
C TRP A 439 19.37 -5.38 -10.34
N PHE A 440 18.69 -5.12 -11.45
CA PHE A 440 17.89 -6.07 -12.20
C PHE A 440 18.13 -5.90 -13.69
N ASN A 441 17.66 -6.85 -14.52
CA ASN A 441 17.85 -6.82 -15.96
C ASN A 441 16.95 -5.75 -16.61
N PRO A 442 17.50 -4.62 -17.14
CA PRO A 442 16.67 -3.58 -17.73
C PRO A 442 15.98 -4.03 -19.01
N ALA A 443 16.58 -4.96 -19.78
CA ALA A 443 16.05 -5.45 -21.04
C ALA A 443 14.77 -6.29 -20.90
N ALA A 444 14.41 -6.67 -19.68
CA ALA A 444 13.15 -7.35 -19.40
C ALA A 444 11.94 -6.40 -19.41
N PHE A 445 12.15 -5.09 -19.49
CA PHE A 445 11.11 -4.07 -19.41
C PHE A 445 11.13 -3.16 -20.63
N SER A 446 9.95 -2.82 -21.14
CA SER A 446 9.78 -1.87 -22.23
C SER A 446 8.60 -0.94 -21.97
N VAL A 447 8.65 0.25 -22.57
CA VAL A 447 7.50 1.14 -22.61
C VAL A 447 6.45 0.54 -23.55
N THR A 448 5.21 0.54 -23.10
CA THR A 448 4.08 0.04 -23.88
C THR A 448 3.82 0.99 -25.06
N PRO A 449 3.68 0.49 -26.30
CA PRO A 449 3.33 1.31 -27.46
C PRO A 449 1.98 2.02 -27.29
N GLU A 450 1.76 3.07 -28.11
CA GLU A 450 0.47 3.76 -28.11
C GLU A 450 -0.69 2.82 -28.48
N PHE A 451 -1.83 3.03 -27.81
CA PHE A 451 -3.06 2.27 -28.02
C PHE A 451 -2.96 0.77 -27.70
N GLN A 452 -2.08 0.40 -26.75
CA GLN A 452 -1.95 -0.95 -26.24
C GLN A 452 -2.02 -0.98 -24.72
N ILE A 453 -2.60 -2.04 -24.15
CA ILE A 453 -2.59 -2.25 -22.70
C ILE A 453 -1.26 -2.90 -22.30
N PRO A 454 -0.53 -2.36 -21.29
CA PRO A 454 0.69 -2.98 -20.79
C PRO A 454 0.47 -4.42 -20.30
N ASN A 455 1.35 -5.35 -20.69
CA ASN A 455 1.25 -6.76 -20.29
C ASN A 455 1.95 -7.09 -18.95
N GLY A 456 2.76 -6.18 -18.40
CA GLY A 456 3.57 -6.43 -17.20
C GLY A 456 2.82 -6.15 -15.89
N PRO A 457 2.87 -7.02 -14.86
CA PRO A 457 2.21 -6.74 -13.57
C PRO A 457 2.87 -5.57 -12.83
N ARG A 458 2.24 -5.07 -11.75
CA ARG A 458 2.82 -4.02 -10.89
C ARG A 458 4.14 -4.47 -10.25
N THR A 459 4.21 -5.74 -9.84
CA THR A 459 5.42 -6.37 -9.32
C THR A 459 5.58 -7.77 -9.92
N LEU A 460 6.82 -8.20 -10.11
CA LEU A 460 7.15 -9.56 -10.56
C LEU A 460 7.52 -10.43 -9.35
N PRO A 461 6.97 -11.66 -9.22
CA PRO A 461 7.17 -12.49 -8.03
C PRO A 461 8.64 -12.77 -7.65
N GLY A 462 9.53 -12.83 -8.64
CA GLY A 462 10.95 -13.10 -8.46
C GLY A 462 11.83 -11.85 -8.31
N LEU A 463 11.31 -10.66 -8.61
CA LEU A 463 12.09 -9.42 -8.58
C LEU A 463 11.90 -8.71 -7.24
N ARG A 464 12.90 -8.83 -6.37
CA ARG A 464 12.88 -8.27 -5.02
C ARG A 464 14.11 -7.40 -4.75
N GLN A 465 13.96 -6.51 -3.80
CA GLN A 465 15.06 -5.79 -3.16
C GLN A 465 15.97 -6.76 -2.39
N ASP A 466 17.11 -6.27 -1.92
CA ASP A 466 17.98 -7.05 -1.04
C ASP A 466 17.25 -7.41 0.26
N TRP A 467 17.68 -8.51 0.88
CA TRP A 467 17.09 -9.00 2.12
C TRP A 467 17.77 -8.37 3.33
N THR A 468 16.99 -8.10 4.38
CA THR A 468 17.52 -7.57 5.63
C THR A 468 18.13 -8.71 6.44
N ARG A 469 19.35 -8.47 6.94
CA ARG A 469 20.11 -9.40 7.78
C ARG A 469 20.78 -8.62 8.90
N ASN A 470 20.16 -8.61 10.08
CA ASN A 470 20.63 -7.85 11.22
C ASN A 470 20.92 -8.76 12.42
N TRP A 471 22.08 -8.52 13.04
CA TRP A 471 22.60 -9.32 14.14
C TRP A 471 23.03 -8.39 15.27
N ASP A 472 22.20 -8.30 16.31
CA ASP A 472 22.50 -7.47 17.48
C ASP A 472 22.75 -8.36 18.70
N LEU A 473 23.66 -7.90 19.55
CA LEU A 473 24.05 -8.60 20.76
C LEU A 473 24.25 -7.60 21.91
N SER A 474 23.80 -7.95 23.11
CA SER A 474 24.18 -7.24 24.34
C SER A 474 24.90 -8.23 25.25
N LEU A 475 25.98 -7.78 25.85
CA LEU A 475 26.75 -8.53 26.83
C LEU A 475 26.73 -7.75 28.15
N ASP A 476 26.12 -8.34 29.16
CA ASP A 476 25.96 -7.75 30.48
C ASP A 476 26.80 -8.53 31.49
N LYS A 477 27.60 -7.82 32.28
CA LYS A 477 28.34 -8.38 33.40
C LYS A 477 27.84 -7.76 34.69
N ARG A 478 27.39 -8.60 35.62
CA ARG A 478 26.98 -8.18 36.97
C ARG A 478 28.09 -8.49 37.96
N LEU A 479 28.51 -7.48 38.69
CA LEU A 479 29.52 -7.55 39.75
C LEU A 479 28.88 -7.12 41.08
N LYS A 480 28.92 -8.00 42.08
CA LYS A 480 28.58 -7.63 43.45
C LYS A 480 29.83 -7.03 44.10
N LEU A 481 29.83 -5.71 44.31
CA LEU A 481 30.95 -5.00 44.92
C LEU A 481 30.85 -5.03 46.45
N ALA A 482 29.63 -4.87 46.97
CA ALA A 482 29.29 -5.01 48.38
C ALA A 482 27.87 -5.60 48.53
N GLU A 483 27.38 -5.79 49.75
CA GLU A 483 26.07 -6.40 49.99
C GLU A 483 24.91 -5.65 49.33
N ARG A 484 24.98 -4.32 49.31
CA ARG A 484 23.97 -3.44 48.67
C ARG A 484 24.44 -2.86 47.33
N LEU A 485 25.75 -2.84 47.09
CA LEU A 485 26.34 -2.19 45.92
C LEU A 485 26.55 -3.17 44.77
N ASN A 486 25.81 -2.98 43.68
CA ASN A 486 25.88 -3.78 42.46
C ASN A 486 26.32 -2.92 41.27
N LEU A 487 27.36 -3.35 40.57
CA LEU A 487 27.80 -2.76 39.31
C LEU A 487 27.39 -3.65 38.14
N THR A 488 26.68 -3.09 37.17
CA THR A 488 26.42 -3.75 35.89
C THR A 488 27.24 -3.06 34.81
N LEU A 489 28.09 -3.80 34.13
CA LEU A 489 28.75 -3.36 32.90
C LEU A 489 27.95 -3.90 31.71
N GLN A 490 27.70 -3.07 30.71
CA GLN A 490 26.93 -3.42 29.53
C GLN A 490 27.73 -3.07 28.27
N GLY A 491 27.84 -4.02 27.35
CA GLY A 491 28.31 -3.79 26.00
C GLY A 491 27.21 -4.12 24.99
N ARG A 492 26.75 -3.14 24.23
CA ARG A 492 25.75 -3.33 23.17
C ARG A 492 26.43 -3.26 21.80
N PHE A 493 26.19 -4.26 20.99
CA PHE A 493 26.79 -4.45 19.68
C PHE A 493 25.66 -4.49 18.66
N PHE A 494 25.47 -3.41 17.92
CA PHE A 494 24.53 -3.32 16.81
C PHE A 494 25.23 -3.73 15.53
N ASN A 495 24.58 -4.56 14.72
CA ASN A 495 25.15 -5.18 13.53
C ASN A 495 26.56 -5.76 13.80
N ILE A 496 26.66 -6.66 14.79
CA ILE A 496 27.94 -7.23 15.25
C ILE A 496 28.71 -7.92 14.13
N LEU A 497 28.02 -8.48 13.13
CA LEU A 497 28.65 -9.10 11.96
C LEU A 497 29.04 -8.10 10.86
N ASN A 498 28.74 -6.81 11.03
CA ASN A 498 28.93 -5.75 10.05
C ASN A 498 28.35 -6.11 8.67
N GLN A 499 27.16 -6.71 8.68
CA GLN A 499 26.46 -7.12 7.48
C GLN A 499 25.96 -5.90 6.72
N VAL A 500 26.20 -5.91 5.40
CA VAL A 500 25.72 -4.88 4.48
C VAL A 500 24.51 -5.41 3.74
N TYR A 501 23.46 -4.61 3.65
CA TYR A 501 22.36 -4.82 2.70
C TYR A 501 22.00 -3.51 2.01
N PHE A 502 21.53 -3.62 0.77
CA PHE A 502 21.31 -2.47 -0.10
C PHE A 502 19.87 -1.99 -0.05
N ALA A 503 19.68 -0.68 -0.28
CA ALA A 503 18.37 -0.12 -0.54
C ALA A 503 17.81 -0.70 -1.84
N GLY A 504 16.48 -0.70 -1.97
CA GLY A 504 15.85 -1.03 -3.23
C GLY A 504 16.26 -0.07 -4.35
N PRO A 505 16.02 -0.44 -5.62
CA PRO A 505 16.22 0.45 -6.75
C PRO A 505 15.42 1.75 -6.57
N SER A 506 16.10 2.89 -6.74
CA SER A 506 15.51 4.22 -6.60
C SER A 506 15.02 4.80 -7.92
N VAL A 507 15.59 4.33 -9.03
CA VAL A 507 15.19 4.71 -10.38
C VAL A 507 14.52 3.52 -11.05
N THR A 508 13.19 3.49 -11.01
CA THR A 508 12.39 2.37 -11.53
C THR A 508 11.55 2.73 -12.75
N THR A 509 11.79 3.89 -13.35
CA THR A 509 11.14 4.33 -14.58
C THR A 509 11.92 3.86 -15.80
N VAL A 510 11.28 3.05 -16.66
CA VAL A 510 11.84 2.62 -17.94
C VAL A 510 12.23 3.84 -18.79
N ASN A 511 13.32 3.70 -19.55
CA ASN A 511 13.97 4.76 -20.34
C ASN A 511 14.67 5.87 -19.54
N SER A 512 14.69 5.82 -18.21
CA SER A 512 15.58 6.67 -17.43
C SER A 512 17.04 6.26 -17.65
N ALA A 513 17.96 7.22 -17.73
CA ALA A 513 19.39 6.96 -17.94
C ALA A 513 20.00 6.04 -16.87
N ASN A 514 19.48 6.11 -15.64
CA ASN A 514 19.97 5.33 -14.49
C ASN A 514 18.99 4.20 -14.11
N PHE A 515 18.20 3.70 -15.06
CA PHE A 515 17.15 2.72 -14.79
C PHE A 515 17.70 1.44 -14.10
N GLY A 516 17.11 1.10 -12.95
CA GLY A 516 17.52 -0.01 -12.10
C GLY A 516 18.60 0.33 -11.07
N SER A 517 19.11 1.57 -11.06
CA SER A 517 20.06 2.05 -10.05
C SER A 517 19.49 2.00 -8.64
N THR A 518 20.33 1.71 -7.66
CA THR A 518 20.03 1.74 -6.22
C THR A 518 20.56 3.02 -5.58
N THR A 519 20.06 3.40 -4.39
CA THR A 519 20.59 4.51 -3.58
C THR A 519 21.74 4.12 -2.66
N GLY A 520 22.31 2.92 -2.84
CA GLY A 520 23.43 2.43 -2.04
C GLY A 520 23.00 1.65 -0.79
N VAL A 521 23.80 1.76 0.28
CA VAL A 521 23.70 0.94 1.49
C VAL A 521 22.55 1.42 2.39
N ASN A 522 21.69 0.49 2.84
CA ASN A 522 20.59 0.78 3.76
C ASN A 522 20.86 0.30 5.20
N SER A 523 21.89 -0.53 5.40
CA SER A 523 22.32 -0.99 6.72
C SER A 523 23.13 0.07 7.48
N ALA A 524 22.90 0.19 8.78
CA ALA A 524 23.85 0.86 9.67
C ALA A 524 25.15 0.04 9.81
N PRO A 525 26.32 0.70 9.89
CA PRO A 525 27.58 0.00 10.18
C PRO A 525 27.56 -0.57 11.60
N ARG A 526 28.52 -1.45 11.90
CA ARG A 526 28.72 -1.95 13.27
C ARG A 526 28.86 -0.78 14.24
N ARG A 527 28.01 -0.74 15.28
CA ARG A 527 28.09 0.23 16.38
C ARG A 527 28.24 -0.49 17.70
N ILE A 528 29.18 -0.02 18.53
CA ILE A 528 29.42 -0.57 19.86
C ILE A 528 29.17 0.54 20.88
N GLU A 529 28.35 0.23 21.88
CA GLU A 529 28.10 1.12 23.01
C GLU A 529 28.49 0.43 24.29
N LEU A 530 29.20 1.17 25.15
CA LEU A 530 29.57 0.71 26.48
C LEU A 530 28.82 1.55 27.50
N GLY A 531 28.24 0.89 28.48
CA GLY A 531 27.53 1.53 29.58
C GLY A 531 27.87 0.86 30.90
N SER A 532 27.76 1.62 31.98
CA SER A 532 27.80 1.07 33.32
C SER A 532 26.62 1.60 34.12
N ARG A 533 26.11 0.78 35.02
CA ARG A 533 25.06 1.15 35.97
C ARG A 533 25.48 0.69 37.36
N LEU A 534 25.61 1.65 38.27
CA LEU A 534 25.78 1.39 39.68
C LEU A 534 24.40 1.46 40.36
N ALA A 535 24.06 0.45 41.14
CA ALA A 535 22.86 0.42 41.97
C ALA A 535 23.27 0.18 43.43
N TRP A 536 22.69 0.94 44.34
CA TRP A 536 22.91 0.90 45.79
C TRP A 536 21.60 0.61 46.51
#